data_AF-A0A2V6EV08-F1
#
_entry.id   AF-A0A2V6EV08-F1
#
_cell.length_a   1.000
_cell.length_b   1.000
_cell.length_c   1.000
_cell.angle_alpha   90.00
_cell.angle_beta   90.00
_cell.angle_gamma   90.00
#
_symmetry.space_group_name_H-M   'P 1'
#
loop_
_entity.id
_entity.type
_entity.pdbx_description
1 polymer ?
#
loop_
_entity_poly.entity_id
_entity_poly.type
_entity_poly.pdbx_seq_one_letter_code
_entity_poly.pdbx_strand_id
1 'polypeptide(L)'
;MSGYASGPSELKTRASLFWPKELISEHEKVSIIPLLIKTQDRFISILDVADRRPDSWKTILHETEGLPANLFLKHLMVLTDVGGEPLKRLRPELARMFPDGKMVFEWKGKKHAYVFQKILTARTLSNASLFVDGESLATGHELDAAEEDVIMLLLFGAAATNASLPQDIAEKCMVGSLIGRKAEVQKFVKQRYIFVSRITSGAFGRVYFY
;
A
#
# COMPACT_ATOMS: atom_id res chain seq x y z
N MET A 1 -27.99 33.66 26.44
CA MET A 1 -26.97 33.11 27.36
C MET A 1 -26.20 32.04 26.59
N SER A 2 -25.22 32.46 25.78
CA SER A 2 -23.77 32.45 26.05
C SER A 2 -23.13 31.05 26.04
N GLY A 3 -22.69 30.66 24.84
CA GLY A 3 -21.45 29.96 24.50
C GLY A 3 -20.84 28.95 25.48
N TYR A 4 -21.01 27.66 25.19
CA TYR A 4 -20.13 26.61 25.65
C TYR A 4 -18.79 26.71 24.91
N ALA A 5 -17.77 27.24 25.59
CA ALA A 5 -16.38 27.16 25.15
C ALA A 5 -15.58 26.39 26.21
N SER A 6 -15.66 25.05 26.18
CA SER A 6 -14.76 24.21 26.97
C SER A 6 -13.39 24.21 26.28
N GLY A 7 -12.41 24.86 26.90
CA GLY A 7 -11.08 25.03 26.34
C GLY A 7 -10.27 23.71 26.25
N PRO A 8 -9.21 23.66 25.42
CA PRO A 8 -8.35 22.47 25.24
C PRO A 8 -7.76 21.90 26.54
N SER A 9 -7.66 22.73 27.58
CA SER A 9 -7.11 22.39 28.89
C SER A 9 -8.02 21.46 29.71
N GLU A 10 -9.35 21.59 29.60
CA GLU A 10 -10.31 20.74 30.33
C GLU A 10 -10.46 19.34 29.70
N LEU A 11 -10.27 19.25 28.38
CA LEU A 11 -10.30 17.98 27.65
C LEU A 11 -9.10 17.09 27.98
N LYS A 12 -7.94 17.67 28.32
CA LYS A 12 -6.73 16.91 28.72
C LYS A 12 -6.91 16.19 30.05
N THR A 13 -7.67 16.73 30.99
CA THR A 13 -7.89 16.13 32.31
C THR A 13 -8.83 14.93 32.27
N ARG A 14 -9.67 14.83 31.23
CA ARG A 14 -10.60 13.71 30.97
C ARG A 14 -10.10 12.72 29.92
N ALA A 15 -9.06 13.08 29.17
CA ALA A 15 -8.45 12.19 28.20
C ALA A 15 -7.52 11.22 28.92
N SER A 16 -7.95 9.97 29.04
CA SER A 16 -7.08 8.87 29.47
C SER A 16 -5.95 8.73 28.45
N LEU A 17 -4.77 9.28 28.77
CA LEU A 17 -3.57 9.28 27.92
C LEU A 17 -2.83 7.93 27.91
N PHE A 18 -3.33 6.94 28.65
CA PHE A 18 -2.72 5.62 28.77
C PHE A 18 -3.79 4.55 28.59
N TRP A 19 -3.62 3.79 27.52
CA TRP A 19 -4.36 2.56 27.31
C TRP A 19 -3.64 1.42 28.06
N PRO A 20 -4.35 0.59 28.85
CA PRO A 20 -3.80 -0.60 29.48
C PRO A 20 -3.13 -1.52 28.45
N LYS A 21 -2.02 -2.18 28.81
CA LYS A 21 -1.24 -3.03 27.89
C LYS A 21 -2.08 -4.15 27.28
N GLU A 22 -3.11 -4.58 27.99
CA GLU A 22 -4.05 -5.62 27.61
C GLU A 22 -4.97 -5.17 26.46
N LEU A 23 -5.30 -3.88 26.38
CA LEU A 23 -6.08 -3.36 25.27
C LEU A 23 -5.21 -2.90 24.08
N ILE A 24 -3.92 -2.61 24.32
CA ILE A 24 -2.92 -2.42 23.26
C ILE A 24 -2.71 -3.75 22.53
N SER A 25 -2.59 -4.87 23.26
CA SER A 25 -2.42 -6.20 22.65
C SER A 25 -3.65 -6.67 21.87
N GLU A 26 -4.86 -6.30 22.30
CA GLU A 26 -6.10 -6.55 21.52
C GLU A 26 -6.24 -5.62 20.31
N HIS A 27 -5.77 -4.36 20.40
CA HIS A 27 -5.74 -3.45 19.24
C HIS A 27 -4.62 -3.76 18.24
N GLU A 28 -3.46 -4.26 18.68
CA GLU A 28 -2.40 -4.77 17.81
C GLU A 28 -2.87 -5.96 16.98
N LYS A 29 -3.82 -6.75 17.49
CA LYS A 29 -4.45 -7.85 16.76
C LYS A 29 -5.45 -7.38 15.69
N VAL A 30 -5.96 -6.14 15.77
CA VAL A 30 -7.00 -5.61 14.86
C VAL A 30 -6.45 -4.52 13.92
N SER A 31 -5.43 -3.78 14.34
CA SER A 31 -4.86 -2.67 13.59
C SER A 31 -3.68 -3.13 12.73
N ILE A 32 -3.75 -2.86 11.43
CA ILE A 32 -2.68 -3.22 10.49
C ILE A 32 -1.44 -2.30 10.60
N ILE A 33 -1.58 -1.14 11.22
CA ILE A 33 -0.53 -0.10 11.25
C ILE A 33 0.73 -0.54 12.00
N PRO A 34 0.68 -1.14 13.20
CA PRO A 34 1.88 -1.64 13.87
C PRO A 34 2.66 -2.65 13.03
N LEU A 35 1.97 -3.57 12.35
CA LEU A 35 2.61 -4.54 11.46
C LEU A 35 3.32 -3.87 10.28
N LEU A 36 2.69 -2.85 9.68
CA LEU A 36 3.29 -2.08 8.60
C LEU A 36 4.50 -1.25 9.07
N ILE A 37 4.44 -0.64 10.26
CA ILE A 37 5.59 0.08 10.84
C ILE A 37 6.75 -0.89 11.07
N LYS A 38 6.49 -2.05 11.67
CA LYS A 38 7.49 -3.10 11.95
C LYS A 38 8.18 -3.63 10.70
N THR A 39 7.48 -3.64 9.56
CA THR A 39 7.98 -4.21 8.30
C THR A 39 8.38 -3.16 7.26
N GLN A 40 8.31 -1.87 7.60
CA GLN A 40 8.59 -0.76 6.71
C GLN A 40 10.03 -0.78 6.16
N ASP A 41 11.02 -1.01 7.02
CA ASP A 41 12.43 -0.99 6.60
C ASP A 41 12.74 -2.11 5.60
N ARG A 42 12.12 -3.29 5.77
CA ARG A 42 12.23 -4.39 4.80
C ARG A 42 11.61 -4.01 3.46
N PHE A 43 10.41 -3.44 3.48
CA PHE A 43 9.74 -2.94 2.27
C PHE A 43 10.60 -1.91 1.52
N ILE A 44 11.19 -0.95 2.24
CA ILE A 44 12.10 0.04 1.67
C ILE A 44 13.33 -0.63 1.05
N SER A 45 13.97 -1.56 1.75
CA SER A 45 15.17 -2.26 1.25
C SER A 45 14.90 -3.00 -0.06
N ILE A 46 13.73 -3.63 -0.22
CA ILE A 46 13.35 -4.28 -1.48
C ILE A 46 13.33 -3.25 -2.62
N LEU A 47 12.65 -2.12 -2.44
CA LEU A 47 12.57 -1.07 -3.47
C LEU A 47 13.92 -0.38 -3.74
N ASP A 48 14.79 -0.33 -2.74
CA ASP A 48 16.14 0.23 -2.86
C ASP A 48 17.03 -0.65 -3.77
N VAL A 49 17.00 -1.97 -3.58
CA VAL A 49 17.92 -2.88 -4.29
C VAL A 49 17.34 -3.49 -5.57
N ALA A 50 16.03 -3.36 -5.82
CA ALA A 50 15.34 -3.92 -6.99
C ALA A 50 15.52 -3.13 -8.30
N ASP A 51 16.67 -2.50 -8.51
CA ASP A 51 16.83 -1.49 -9.56
C ASP A 51 17.40 -2.04 -10.89
N ARG A 52 17.68 -3.34 -10.96
CA ARG A 52 18.23 -4.01 -12.14
C ARG A 52 17.22 -4.16 -13.29
N ARG A 53 15.98 -4.56 -12.98
CA ARG A 53 14.86 -4.74 -13.91
C ARG A 53 13.53 -4.34 -13.24
N PRO A 54 12.48 -4.00 -14.01
CA PRO A 54 11.17 -3.64 -13.43
C PRO A 54 10.54 -4.72 -12.54
N ASP A 55 10.93 -5.98 -12.75
CA ASP A 55 10.44 -7.17 -12.06
C ASP A 55 11.43 -7.73 -11.03
N SER A 56 12.59 -7.09 -10.82
CA SER A 56 13.62 -7.56 -9.86
C SER A 56 13.11 -7.66 -8.44
N TRP A 57 12.10 -6.86 -8.07
CA TRP A 57 11.47 -6.90 -6.75
C TRP A 57 10.90 -8.28 -6.43
N LYS A 58 10.49 -9.08 -7.42
CA LYS A 58 9.92 -10.43 -7.21
C LYS A 58 10.93 -11.36 -6.57
N THR A 59 12.12 -11.44 -7.15
CA THR A 59 13.21 -12.28 -6.63
C THR A 59 13.61 -11.79 -5.24
N ILE A 60 13.78 -10.48 -5.06
CA ILE A 60 14.22 -9.95 -3.76
C ILE A 60 13.16 -10.18 -2.69
N LEU A 61 11.87 -10.02 -3.01
CA LEU A 61 10.75 -10.31 -2.12
C LEU A 61 10.73 -11.79 -1.72
N HIS A 62 10.89 -12.70 -2.68
CA HIS A 62 10.97 -14.14 -2.42
C HIS A 62 12.10 -14.51 -1.44
N GLU A 63 13.25 -13.85 -1.58
CA GLU A 63 14.42 -14.05 -0.69
C GLU A 63 14.34 -13.26 0.63
N THR A 64 13.29 -12.46 0.86
CA THR A 64 13.19 -11.61 2.05
C THR A 64 12.34 -12.27 3.14
N GLU A 65 12.97 -12.64 4.25
CA GLU A 65 12.26 -13.17 5.41
C GLU A 65 11.41 -12.10 6.12
N GLY A 66 10.20 -12.49 6.52
CA GLY A 66 9.30 -11.70 7.35
C GLY A 66 8.74 -10.45 6.67
N LEU A 67 8.64 -10.48 5.33
CA LEU A 67 7.78 -9.61 4.55
C LEU A 67 7.12 -10.44 3.43
N PRO A 68 5.99 -11.13 3.71
CA PRO A 68 5.27 -11.92 2.71
C PRO A 68 4.65 -11.03 1.62
N ALA A 69 4.23 -11.64 0.51
CA ALA A 69 3.81 -10.92 -0.68
C ALA A 69 2.56 -10.06 -0.46
N ASN A 70 1.56 -10.61 0.23
CA ASN A 70 0.37 -9.87 0.62
C ASN A 70 0.69 -8.66 1.52
N LEU A 71 1.68 -8.78 2.41
CA LEU A 71 2.11 -7.65 3.24
C LEU A 71 2.86 -6.60 2.40
N PHE A 72 3.71 -7.02 1.47
CA PHE A 72 4.35 -6.12 0.50
C PHE A 72 3.31 -5.36 -0.36
N LEU A 73 2.29 -6.06 -0.86
CA LEU A 73 1.17 -5.44 -1.57
C LEU A 73 0.41 -4.47 -0.65
N LYS A 74 0.17 -4.82 0.62
CA LYS A 74 -0.48 -3.93 1.58
C LYS A 74 0.29 -2.62 1.78
N HIS A 75 1.62 -2.67 1.85
CA HIS A 75 2.46 -1.47 1.89
C HIS A 75 2.18 -0.58 0.67
N LEU A 76 2.20 -1.14 -0.54
CA LEU A 76 1.92 -0.38 -1.76
C LEU A 76 0.51 0.23 -1.75
N MET A 77 -0.51 -0.53 -1.37
CA MET A 77 -1.90 -0.04 -1.32
C MET A 77 -2.06 1.14 -0.35
N VAL A 78 -1.41 1.09 0.81
CA VAL A 78 -1.45 2.16 1.81
C VAL A 78 -0.69 3.40 1.33
N LEU A 79 0.48 3.22 0.73
CA LEU A 79 1.32 4.32 0.27
C LEU A 79 0.73 5.05 -0.94
N THR A 80 0.10 4.29 -1.83
CA THR A 80 -0.54 4.83 -3.03
C THR A 80 -1.94 5.36 -2.74
N ASP A 81 -2.59 4.96 -1.64
CA ASP A 81 -4.02 5.20 -1.43
C ASP A 81 -4.88 4.56 -2.55
N VAL A 82 -4.44 3.40 -3.03
CA VAL A 82 -5.13 2.55 -4.02
C VAL A 82 -5.35 1.18 -3.38
N GLY A 83 -6.39 1.12 -2.53
CA GLY A 83 -6.78 -0.07 -1.78
C GLY A 83 -7.88 -0.89 -2.47
N GLY A 84 -8.51 -1.80 -1.71
CA GLY A 84 -9.58 -2.66 -2.24
C GLY A 84 -10.78 -1.90 -2.83
N GLU A 85 -11.12 -0.71 -2.33
CA GLU A 85 -12.24 0.08 -2.87
C GLU A 85 -11.91 0.73 -4.23
N PRO A 86 -10.80 1.48 -4.39
CA PRO A 86 -10.32 1.91 -5.71
C PRO A 86 -10.14 0.76 -6.70
N LEU A 87 -9.56 -0.37 -6.26
CA LEU A 87 -9.34 -1.53 -7.12
C LEU A 87 -10.65 -2.20 -7.58
N LYS A 88 -11.64 -2.34 -6.70
CA LYS A 88 -12.99 -2.84 -7.06
C LYS A 88 -13.63 -2.00 -8.16
N ARG A 89 -13.47 -0.67 -8.07
CA ARG A 89 -14.02 0.28 -9.04
C ARG A 89 -13.28 0.25 -10.37
N LEU A 90 -11.95 0.09 -10.33
CA LEU A 90 -11.13 0.00 -11.53
C LEU A 90 -11.32 -1.35 -12.25
N ARG A 91 -11.54 -2.44 -11.51
CA ARG A 91 -11.68 -3.82 -12.04
C ARG A 91 -12.51 -3.93 -13.33
N PRO A 92 -13.78 -3.47 -13.41
CA PRO A 92 -14.59 -3.62 -14.62
C PRO A 92 -13.98 -2.94 -15.86
N GLU A 93 -13.14 -1.93 -15.66
CA GLU A 93 -12.54 -1.14 -16.73
C GLU A 93 -11.20 -1.69 -17.22
N LEU A 94 -10.52 -2.52 -16.42
CA LEU A 94 -9.17 -2.99 -16.71
C LEU A 94 -9.06 -3.71 -18.06
N ALA A 95 -10.00 -4.61 -18.36
CA ALA A 95 -10.00 -5.34 -19.64
C ALA A 95 -10.19 -4.41 -20.85
N ARG A 96 -10.94 -3.31 -20.67
CA ARG A 96 -11.12 -2.28 -21.69
C ARG A 96 -9.87 -1.41 -21.85
N MET A 97 -9.20 -1.10 -20.74
CA MET A 97 -7.97 -0.31 -20.73
C MET A 97 -6.78 -1.07 -21.32
N PHE A 98 -6.72 -2.39 -21.13
CA PHE A 98 -5.65 -3.25 -21.59
C PHE A 98 -6.19 -4.36 -22.51
N PRO A 99 -6.70 -4.04 -23.71
CA PRO A 99 -7.35 -5.01 -24.60
C PRO A 99 -6.39 -6.12 -25.06
N ASP A 100 -5.10 -5.80 -25.19
CA ASP A 100 -4.05 -6.76 -25.58
C ASP A 100 -3.55 -7.64 -24.42
N GLY A 101 -4.14 -7.51 -23.23
CA GLY A 101 -3.72 -8.28 -22.05
C GLY A 101 -2.40 -7.82 -21.43
N LYS A 102 -1.82 -6.70 -21.87
CA LYS A 102 -0.50 -6.23 -21.44
C LYS A 102 -0.46 -4.74 -21.14
N MET A 103 0.34 -4.37 -20.14
CA MET A 103 0.73 -3.01 -19.85
C MET A 103 2.12 -2.74 -20.43
N VAL A 104 2.21 -1.75 -21.31
CA VAL A 104 3.47 -1.27 -21.88
C VAL A 104 3.81 0.03 -21.18
N PHE A 105 5.01 0.15 -20.61
CA PHE A 105 5.37 1.29 -19.77
C PHE A 105 6.83 1.71 -19.98
N GLU A 106 7.14 2.95 -19.63
CA GLU A 106 8.50 3.46 -19.63
C GLU A 106 9.13 3.38 -18.23
N TRP A 107 10.34 2.84 -18.14
CA TRP A 107 11.12 2.81 -16.91
C TRP A 107 12.61 2.99 -17.20
N LYS A 108 13.26 3.91 -16.47
CA LYS A 108 14.67 4.30 -16.68
C LYS A 108 14.97 4.62 -18.17
N GLY A 109 14.02 5.30 -18.85
CA GLY A 109 14.13 5.67 -20.27
C GLY A 109 14.04 4.51 -21.26
N LYS A 110 13.62 3.32 -20.81
CA LYS A 110 13.44 2.14 -21.65
C LYS A 110 11.98 1.69 -21.63
N LYS A 111 11.52 1.19 -22.77
CA LYS A 111 10.19 0.62 -22.92
C LYS A 111 10.19 -0.83 -22.43
N HIS A 112 9.24 -1.14 -21.55
CA HIS A 112 9.02 -2.47 -21.00
C HIS A 112 7.57 -2.90 -21.24
N ALA A 113 7.31 -4.19 -21.13
CA ALA A 113 5.97 -4.75 -21.22
C ALA A 113 5.75 -5.77 -20.11
N TYR A 114 4.58 -5.71 -19.49
CA TYR A 114 4.10 -6.67 -18.52
C TYR A 114 2.82 -7.30 -19.04
N VAL A 115 2.73 -8.63 -19.03
CA VAL A 115 1.53 -9.36 -19.44
C VAL A 115 0.74 -9.70 -18.18
N PHE A 116 -0.50 -9.23 -18.11
CA PHE A 116 -1.37 -9.52 -16.97
C PHE A 116 -1.77 -11.00 -16.97
N GLN A 117 -1.74 -11.60 -15.80
CA GLN A 117 -1.97 -13.03 -15.61
C GLN A 117 -3.41 -13.33 -15.15
N LYS A 118 -4.00 -12.44 -14.35
CA LYS A 118 -5.25 -12.71 -13.63
C LYS A 118 -6.21 -11.52 -13.57
N ILE A 119 -5.76 -10.29 -13.31
CA ILE A 119 -6.65 -9.20 -12.90
C ILE A 119 -7.65 -8.77 -13.98
N LEU A 120 -7.32 -8.97 -15.26
CA LEU A 120 -8.21 -8.65 -16.38
C LEU A 120 -9.43 -9.57 -16.46
N THR A 121 -9.34 -10.78 -15.91
CA THR A 121 -10.43 -11.77 -15.90
C THR A 121 -11.00 -11.98 -14.49
N ALA A 122 -10.41 -11.34 -13.48
CA ALA A 122 -10.83 -11.48 -12.10
C ALA A 122 -12.26 -10.97 -11.89
N ARG A 123 -13.06 -11.77 -11.16
CA ARG A 123 -14.43 -11.39 -10.78
C ARG A 123 -14.45 -10.25 -9.76
N THR A 124 -13.45 -10.19 -8.89
CA THR A 124 -13.34 -9.20 -7.81
C THR A 124 -11.87 -8.85 -7.55
N LEU A 125 -11.60 -7.61 -7.13
CA LEU A 125 -10.31 -7.14 -6.64
C LEU A 125 -10.52 -6.44 -5.30
N SER A 126 -10.79 -7.25 -4.28
CA SER A 126 -11.07 -6.85 -2.90
C SER A 126 -9.89 -7.17 -1.97
N ASN A 127 -9.92 -6.66 -0.74
CA ASN A 127 -8.88 -6.99 0.24
C ASN A 127 -8.79 -8.51 0.49
N ALA A 128 -9.93 -9.18 0.66
CA ALA A 128 -9.97 -10.62 0.90
C ALA A 128 -9.45 -11.43 -0.30
N SER A 129 -9.83 -11.04 -1.52
CA SER A 129 -9.38 -11.74 -2.74
C SER A 129 -7.92 -11.49 -3.10
N LEU A 130 -7.26 -10.55 -2.41
CA LEU A 130 -5.84 -10.24 -2.55
C LEU A 130 -5.08 -10.57 -1.25
N PHE A 131 -5.70 -11.27 -0.30
CA PHE A 131 -5.10 -11.67 0.97
C PHE A 131 -4.52 -10.51 1.82
N VAL A 132 -5.06 -9.30 1.64
CA VAL A 132 -4.61 -8.06 2.30
C VAL A 132 -5.61 -7.52 3.35
N ASP A 133 -6.51 -8.39 3.80
CA ASP A 133 -7.31 -8.19 5.03
C ASP A 133 -6.49 -8.51 6.28
N GLY A 134 -7.01 -8.16 7.46
CA GLY A 134 -6.26 -8.27 8.72
C GLY A 134 -5.89 -9.71 9.10
N GLU A 135 -6.74 -10.69 8.77
CA GLU A 135 -6.52 -12.10 9.09
C GLU A 135 -5.44 -12.69 8.19
N SER A 136 -5.56 -12.50 6.87
CA SER A 136 -4.61 -12.98 5.87
C SER A 136 -3.21 -12.38 6.05
N LEU A 137 -3.11 -11.13 6.51
CA LEU A 137 -1.83 -10.47 6.76
C LEU A 137 -1.07 -11.06 7.96
N ALA A 138 -1.75 -11.75 8.87
CA ALA A 138 -1.13 -12.40 10.01
C ALA A 138 -0.49 -13.75 9.65
N THR A 139 -1.02 -14.46 8.65
CA THR A 139 -0.55 -15.79 8.23
C THR A 139 0.48 -15.72 7.11
N GLY A 140 0.53 -14.61 6.36
CA GLY A 140 1.42 -14.44 5.23
C GLY A 140 0.98 -15.25 4.02
N HIS A 141 1.22 -14.72 2.82
CA HIS A 141 0.86 -15.35 1.56
C HIS A 141 2.02 -15.29 0.58
N GLU A 142 2.23 -16.37 -0.17
CA GLU A 142 3.17 -16.39 -1.28
C GLU A 142 2.62 -15.55 -2.44
N LEU A 143 3.51 -14.99 -3.26
CA LEU A 143 3.10 -14.13 -4.36
C LEU A 143 2.26 -14.91 -5.38
N ASP A 144 0.99 -14.56 -5.49
CA ASP A 144 0.12 -15.09 -6.53
C ASP A 144 0.04 -14.18 -7.78
N ALA A 145 -0.59 -14.70 -8.82
CA ALA A 145 -0.75 -14.01 -10.10
C ALA A 145 -1.60 -12.72 -10.01
N ALA A 146 -2.60 -12.67 -9.12
CA ALA A 146 -3.43 -11.48 -8.94
C ALA A 146 -2.68 -10.40 -8.15
N GLU A 147 -1.95 -10.79 -7.10
CA GLU A 147 -1.08 -9.91 -6.33
C GLU A 147 0.02 -9.32 -7.21
N GLU A 148 0.70 -10.15 -8.02
CA GLU A 148 1.74 -9.69 -8.93
C GLU A 148 1.20 -8.65 -9.92
N ASP A 149 0.06 -8.94 -10.55
CA ASP A 149 -0.60 -8.04 -11.47
C ASP A 149 -0.93 -6.68 -10.82
N VAL A 150 -1.49 -6.70 -9.61
CA VAL A 150 -1.81 -5.47 -8.86
C VAL A 150 -0.53 -4.72 -8.46
N ILE A 151 0.51 -5.42 -8.00
CA ILE A 151 1.80 -4.80 -7.67
C ILE A 151 2.36 -4.10 -8.91
N MET A 152 2.39 -4.78 -10.06
CA MET A 152 2.89 -4.19 -11.30
C MET A 152 2.07 -2.97 -11.71
N LEU A 153 0.75 -3.01 -11.56
CA LEU A 153 -0.12 -1.87 -11.81
C LEU A 153 0.18 -0.69 -10.86
N LEU A 154 0.37 -0.94 -9.56
CA LEU A 154 0.68 0.12 -8.58
C LEU A 154 2.09 0.70 -8.78
N LEU A 155 3.05 -0.10 -9.24
CA LEU A 155 4.40 0.34 -9.52
C LEU A 155 4.48 1.18 -10.80
N PHE A 156 3.83 0.74 -11.88
CA PHE A 156 4.09 1.27 -13.23
C PHE A 156 2.85 1.76 -13.98
N GLY A 157 1.65 1.68 -13.40
CA GLY A 157 0.41 2.07 -14.06
C GLY A 157 0.39 3.52 -14.55
N ALA A 158 1.02 4.45 -13.80
CA ALA A 158 1.18 5.84 -14.21
C ALA A 158 2.10 6.02 -15.43
N ALA A 159 3.05 5.10 -15.61
CA ALA A 159 4.03 5.12 -16.68
C ALA A 159 3.58 4.32 -17.91
N ALA A 160 2.36 3.79 -17.90
CA ALA A 160 1.79 3.06 -19.02
C ALA A 160 1.62 3.97 -20.24
N THR A 161 2.07 3.52 -21.40
CA THR A 161 2.03 4.26 -22.67
C THR A 161 0.97 3.75 -23.63
N ASN A 162 0.42 2.56 -23.39
CA ASN A 162 -0.61 1.93 -24.23
C ASN A 162 -2.01 1.94 -23.61
N ALA A 163 -2.15 2.53 -22.42
CA ALA A 163 -3.40 2.67 -21.70
C ALA A 163 -3.36 3.93 -20.86
N SER A 164 -4.52 4.45 -20.49
CA SER A 164 -4.64 5.56 -19.55
C SER A 164 -5.55 5.13 -18.41
N LEU A 165 -4.99 5.11 -17.21
CA LEU A 165 -5.77 4.92 -15.99
C LEU A 165 -6.58 6.19 -15.69
N PRO A 166 -7.69 6.08 -14.93
CA PRO A 166 -8.38 7.25 -14.40
C PRO A 166 -7.39 8.14 -13.65
N GLN A 167 -7.47 9.47 -13.85
CA GLN A 167 -6.46 10.40 -13.36
C GLN A 167 -6.19 10.28 -11.86
N ASP A 168 -7.25 10.09 -11.07
CA ASP A 168 -7.21 9.89 -9.62
C ASP A 168 -6.44 8.63 -9.18
N ILE A 169 -6.31 7.64 -10.06
CA ILE A 169 -5.53 6.42 -9.84
C ILE A 169 -4.13 6.54 -10.48
N ALA A 170 -4.04 7.15 -11.66
CA ALA A 170 -2.78 7.32 -12.40
C ALA A 170 -1.74 8.08 -11.56
N GLU A 171 -2.13 9.19 -10.93
CA GLU A 171 -1.23 10.00 -10.10
C GLU A 171 -0.69 9.23 -8.87
N LYS A 172 -1.37 8.15 -8.47
CA LYS A 172 -1.02 7.31 -7.32
C LYS A 172 -0.15 6.11 -7.70
N CYS A 173 -0.26 5.61 -8.92
CA CYS A 173 0.38 4.37 -9.39
C CYS A 173 1.80 4.59 -9.97
N MET A 174 2.67 5.27 -9.23
CA MET A 174 3.99 5.70 -9.71
C MET A 174 5.18 5.27 -8.85
N VAL A 175 4.98 4.32 -7.94
CA VAL A 175 6.02 3.89 -6.98
C VAL A 175 7.25 3.31 -7.68
N GLY A 176 7.08 2.72 -8.86
CA GLY A 176 8.18 2.18 -9.67
C GLY A 176 9.21 3.22 -10.11
N SER A 177 8.83 4.50 -10.17
CA SER A 177 9.75 5.61 -10.47
C SER A 177 10.79 5.86 -9.36
N LEU A 178 10.50 5.41 -8.14
CA LEU A 178 11.33 5.59 -6.95
C LEU A 178 12.33 4.44 -6.75
N ILE A 179 12.13 3.30 -7.43
CA ILE A 179 12.99 2.11 -7.28
C ILE A 179 14.46 2.46 -7.59
N GLY A 180 15.36 2.06 -6.69
CA GLY A 180 16.79 2.39 -6.76
C GLY A 180 17.16 3.78 -6.22
N ARG A 181 16.19 4.56 -5.73
CA ARG A 181 16.41 5.91 -5.19
C ARG A 181 16.17 5.94 -3.68
N LYS A 182 17.09 5.32 -2.92
CA LYS A 182 16.99 5.13 -1.46
C LYS A 182 16.36 6.30 -0.70
N ALA A 183 16.91 7.50 -0.87
CA ALA A 183 16.49 8.69 -0.13
C ALA A 183 15.06 9.11 -0.47
N GLU A 184 14.67 8.99 -1.75
CA GLU A 184 13.32 9.31 -2.22
C GLU A 184 12.31 8.27 -1.73
N VAL A 185 12.64 6.97 -1.80
CA VAL A 185 11.81 5.88 -1.26
C VAL A 185 11.59 6.07 0.24
N GLN A 186 12.66 6.27 1.01
CA GLN A 186 12.56 6.48 2.45
C GLN A 186 11.71 7.69 2.81
N LYS A 187 11.90 8.81 2.11
CA LYS A 187 11.11 10.02 2.32
C LYS A 187 9.63 9.78 2.01
N PHE A 188 9.33 9.20 0.84
CA PHE A 188 7.97 8.89 0.40
C PHE A 188 7.25 7.99 1.41
N VAL A 189 7.90 6.89 1.80
CA VAL A 189 7.36 5.91 2.75
C VAL A 189 7.10 6.55 4.11
N LYS A 190 8.10 7.20 4.72
CA LYS A 190 7.96 7.81 6.05
C LYS A 190 6.87 8.90 6.09
N GLN A 191 6.79 9.74 5.07
CA GLN A 191 5.77 10.79 4.99
C GLN A 191 4.35 10.21 4.92
N ARG A 192 4.14 9.17 4.11
CA ARG A 192 2.84 8.53 3.97
C ARG A 192 2.43 7.79 5.25
N TYR A 193 3.35 7.14 5.94
CA TYR A 193 3.04 6.50 7.22
C TYR A 193 2.70 7.50 8.33
N ILE A 194 3.35 8.66 8.39
CA ILE A 194 2.95 9.76 9.30
C ILE A 194 1.54 10.28 8.97
N PHE A 195 1.20 10.37 7.69
CA PHE A 195 -0.13 10.81 7.28
C PHE A 195 -1.20 9.79 7.65
N VAL A 196 -0.94 8.50 7.40
CA VAL A 196 -1.85 7.40 7.72
C VAL A 196 -2.05 7.27 9.23
N SER A 197 -0.99 7.39 10.03
CA SER A 197 -1.09 7.33 11.50
C SER A 197 -1.91 8.48 12.10
N ARG A 198 -1.88 9.67 11.47
CA ARG A 198 -2.72 10.82 11.84
C ARG A 198 -4.20 10.60 11.54
N ILE A 199 -4.52 9.95 10.42
CA ILE A 199 -5.91 9.62 10.07
C ILE A 199 -6.48 8.58 11.03
N THR A 200 -5.72 7.51 11.30
CA THR A 200 -6.15 6.48 12.27
C THR A 200 -6.27 7.06 13.69
N SER A 201 -5.39 7.99 14.06
CA SER A 201 -5.49 8.76 15.31
C SER A 201 -6.70 9.70 15.37
N GLY A 202 -7.13 10.25 14.23
CA GLY A 202 -8.33 11.08 14.17
C GLY A 202 -9.60 10.26 14.35
N ALA A 203 -9.63 9.04 13.81
CA ALA A 203 -10.75 8.12 13.90
C ALA A 203 -10.88 7.43 15.28
N PHE A 204 -9.77 7.22 15.99
CA PHE A 204 -9.73 6.48 17.27
C PHE A 204 -9.30 7.33 18.49
N GLY A 205 -9.17 8.66 18.34
CA GLY A 205 -8.53 9.50 19.35
C GLY A 205 -6.99 9.42 19.23
N ARG A 206 -6.29 10.52 19.55
CA ARG A 206 -4.88 10.74 19.20
C ARG A 206 -3.96 9.57 19.64
N VAL A 207 -3.44 8.79 18.70
CA VAL A 207 -2.40 7.76 18.93
C VAL A 207 -1.13 8.14 18.18
N TYR A 208 -0.19 8.75 18.89
CA TYR A 208 1.15 8.99 18.31
C TYR A 208 1.96 7.70 18.39
N PHE A 209 2.29 7.13 17.24
CA PHE A 209 3.35 6.12 17.12
C PHE A 209 4.68 6.88 16.97
N TYR A 210 5.50 6.87 18.02
CA TYR A 210 6.86 7.40 18.04
C TYR A 210 7.88 6.28 17.82
#